data_AF-A0AAU3IUM9-F1
#
_entry.id   AF-A0AAU3IUM9-F1
#
_cell.length_a   1.000
_cell.length_b   1.000
_cell.length_c   1.000
_cell.angle_alpha   90.00
_cell.angle_beta   90.00
_cell.angle_gamma   90.00
#
_symmetry.space_group_name_H-M   'P 1'
#
loop_
_entity.id
_entity.type
_entity.pdbx_description
1 polymer ?
#
loop_
_entity_poly.entity_id
_entity_poly.type
_entity_poly.pdbx_seq_one_letter_code
_entity_poly.pdbx_strand_id
1 'polypeptide(L)'
;MTVPPRGTSAVRRLASGGRSWRLIAVALVVIVPITLFASIILMTPSPSMLLGGGVSGNCAEAATGPGAGTPGTDLSKTARSDIPEDYLELYKKFGKQIGVQWNVLAAIGKRETNHGRSSLPGVRSGTNYAGAAGPMQFLISTWGGQAKMKIEPGVNGYASDGDGDGFGDVYNPADAILGTAKMLKRNGAPDDLRKAIFVYNRATWYVDQVLEIAKRYAATGEIGLPAEADPACDSGFVDSAPDDVVRQILQYALAQRGKPYRWGGTGPDAFDCSGIIYMAYRNAGLSIPRTTFGQWPFGTRIEQGEEQPGDLVFFDAGPGTSKDNPGHVGMVVSPGTMIEARCTLCGPIKVTTYRDRPNIVGFTRPLRNDTVLAQLKRAQT
;
A
#
# COMPACT_ATOMS: atom_id res chain seq x y z
N MET A 1 45.42 -26.95 45.80
CA MET A 1 45.61 -26.51 44.40
C MET A 1 45.51 -24.98 44.40
N THR A 2 46.53 -24.21 44.79
CA THR A 2 47.76 -23.78 44.08
C THR A 2 47.52 -22.88 42.85
N VAL A 3 47.91 -21.61 43.05
CA VAL A 3 48.41 -20.55 42.13
C VAL A 3 47.42 -19.46 41.61
N PRO A 4 47.83 -18.15 41.65
CA PRO A 4 46.98 -16.97 41.48
C PRO A 4 47.39 -16.12 40.22
N PRO A 5 47.55 -14.77 40.19
CA PRO A 5 46.73 -13.86 39.36
C PRO A 5 47.47 -12.88 38.39
N ARG A 6 46.68 -12.09 37.63
CA ARG A 6 46.87 -10.70 37.11
C ARG A 6 48.07 -10.28 36.20
N GLY A 7 47.70 -9.44 35.21
CA GLY A 7 48.49 -8.31 34.66
C GLY A 7 49.30 -8.64 33.39
N THR A 8 49.51 -7.79 32.37
CA THR A 8 49.31 -6.34 32.16
C THR A 8 49.64 -6.03 30.68
N SER A 9 48.97 -5.03 30.07
CA SER A 9 49.45 -3.99 29.09
C SER A 9 50.52 -4.34 28.01
N ALA A 10 50.56 -3.82 26.78
CA ALA A 10 50.22 -2.50 26.27
C ALA A 10 50.45 -2.45 24.73
N VAL A 11 49.64 -1.65 24.03
CA VAL A 11 50.03 -0.50 23.17
C VAL A 11 51.01 -0.68 21.98
N ARG A 12 50.51 -0.23 20.80
CA ARG A 12 51.05 0.65 19.71
C ARG A 12 50.86 0.01 18.32
N ARG A 13 49.99 0.56 17.43
CA ARG A 13 50.19 1.71 16.50
C ARG A 13 51.44 1.53 15.62
N LEU A 14 51.51 1.85 14.34
CA LEU A 14 50.66 2.38 13.26
C LEU A 14 51.62 2.48 12.05
N ALA A 15 51.06 2.76 10.86
CA ALA A 15 51.73 3.46 9.74
C ALA A 15 52.64 2.56 8.85
N SER A 16 52.78 2.75 7.54
CA SER A 16 52.21 3.69 6.55
C SER A 16 52.93 3.47 5.20
N GLY A 17 52.31 3.92 4.10
CA GLY A 17 52.99 4.27 2.82
C GLY A 17 52.62 3.29 1.70
N GLY A 18 51.91 3.65 0.61
CA GLY A 18 51.94 4.89 -0.18
C GLY A 18 53.20 4.91 -1.05
N ARG A 19 53.22 5.17 -2.36
CA ARG A 19 52.26 5.49 -3.43
C ARG A 19 53.10 5.52 -4.74
N SER A 20 52.47 5.42 -5.92
CA SER A 20 52.94 5.90 -7.27
C SER A 20 54.12 5.14 -7.92
N TRP A 21 54.27 4.95 -9.26
CA TRP A 21 53.82 5.70 -10.45
C TRP A 21 54.15 4.89 -11.75
N ARG A 22 53.61 5.33 -12.93
CA ARG A 22 54.13 5.18 -14.33
C ARG A 22 53.89 3.83 -15.07
N LEU A 23 53.58 3.67 -16.38
CA LEU A 23 53.47 4.49 -17.61
C LEU A 23 52.67 3.73 -18.72
N ILE A 24 51.88 4.47 -19.51
CA ILE A 24 51.70 4.55 -21.00
C ILE A 24 51.95 3.32 -21.91
N ALA A 25 51.00 3.00 -22.81
CA ALA A 25 51.11 2.95 -24.31
C ALA A 25 49.86 2.31 -24.97
N VAL A 26 49.01 3.04 -25.73
CA VAL A 26 49.03 3.31 -27.20
C VAL A 26 48.49 2.11 -28.00
N ALA A 27 47.31 2.17 -28.66
CA ALA A 27 47.07 2.52 -30.10
C ALA A 27 46.04 1.48 -30.67
N LEU A 28 45.20 1.65 -31.70
CA LEU A 28 44.96 2.67 -32.73
C LEU A 28 43.67 2.29 -33.52
N VAL A 29 42.89 3.32 -33.93
CA VAL A 29 42.30 3.57 -35.30
C VAL A 29 41.05 2.72 -35.62
N VAL A 30 40.00 3.21 -36.29
CA VAL A 30 39.99 3.71 -37.68
C VAL A 30 38.60 4.31 -38.10
N ILE A 31 38.59 5.55 -38.64
CA ILE A 31 37.76 6.15 -39.75
C ILE A 31 36.29 6.64 -39.55
N VAL A 32 36.06 7.94 -39.26
CA VAL A 32 35.73 9.14 -40.14
C VAL A 32 35.01 8.86 -41.50
N PRO A 33 34.17 9.72 -42.14
CA PRO A 33 33.10 10.65 -41.72
C PRO A 33 31.89 10.78 -42.75
N ILE A 34 31.05 11.83 -42.58
CA ILE A 34 30.21 12.56 -43.59
C ILE A 34 28.95 11.81 -44.11
N THR A 35 27.70 12.30 -44.06
CA THR A 35 27.13 13.57 -44.61
C THR A 35 25.69 13.79 -44.10
N LEU A 36 25.24 15.06 -44.09
CA LEU A 36 23.83 15.48 -43.99
C LEU A 36 22.99 15.04 -45.20
N PHE A 37 21.74 14.64 -44.95
CA PHE A 37 20.61 14.93 -45.85
C PHE A 37 19.32 15.12 -45.03
N ALA A 38 18.72 16.31 -45.18
CA ALA A 38 17.33 16.58 -44.81
C ALA A 38 16.41 16.14 -45.95
N SER A 39 15.22 15.61 -45.64
CA SER A 39 13.93 15.92 -46.30
C SER A 39 12.80 14.96 -45.88
N ILE A 40 11.71 15.56 -45.37
CA ILE A 40 10.30 15.33 -45.74
C ILE A 40 9.79 13.87 -45.73
N ILE A 41 8.94 13.54 -44.74
CA ILE A 41 8.00 12.41 -44.85
C ILE A 41 6.56 12.96 -44.83
N LEU A 42 5.88 12.70 -45.94
CA LEU A 42 4.47 12.94 -46.20
C LEU A 42 3.54 12.08 -45.33
N MET A 43 2.37 12.64 -45.04
CA MET A 43 1.17 11.93 -44.58
C MET A 43 0.68 10.93 -45.65
N THR A 44 0.42 9.68 -45.26
CA THR A 44 -0.56 8.79 -45.92
C THR A 44 -1.24 7.90 -44.86
N PRO A 45 -2.48 7.39 -45.10
CA PRO A 45 -3.32 6.78 -44.07
C PRO A 45 -3.08 5.25 -43.91
N SER A 46 -3.27 4.80 -42.68
CA SER A 46 -3.56 3.47 -42.08
C SER A 46 -3.50 2.18 -42.94
N PRO A 47 -3.12 1.05 -42.31
CA PRO A 47 -4.18 0.20 -41.75
C PRO A 47 -3.86 -0.39 -40.37
N SER A 48 -4.93 -0.53 -39.59
CA SER A 48 -5.03 -1.18 -38.29
C SER A 48 -4.35 -2.55 -38.24
N MET A 49 -3.49 -2.75 -37.23
CA MET A 49 -3.20 -4.08 -36.69
C MET A 49 -3.69 -4.16 -35.24
N LEU A 50 -4.67 -5.04 -35.07
CA LEU A 50 -5.14 -5.62 -33.82
C LEU A 50 -4.01 -6.38 -33.13
N LEU A 51 -3.59 -5.94 -31.94
CA LEU A 51 -2.92 -6.80 -30.96
C LEU A 51 -3.24 -6.33 -29.53
N GLY A 52 -3.93 -7.20 -28.78
CA GLY A 52 -3.82 -7.37 -27.33
C GLY A 52 -3.94 -6.13 -26.45
N GLY A 53 -5.18 -5.71 -26.15
CA GLY A 53 -5.45 -4.83 -25.03
C GLY A 53 -5.13 -5.52 -23.70
N GLY A 54 -3.87 -5.41 -23.26
CA GLY A 54 -3.52 -5.62 -21.86
C GLY A 54 -4.18 -4.51 -21.05
N VAL A 55 -5.22 -4.85 -20.29
CA VAL A 55 -5.82 -3.93 -19.32
C VAL A 55 -4.78 -3.67 -18.23
N SER A 56 -4.01 -2.60 -18.40
CA SER A 56 -3.16 -2.02 -17.38
C SER A 56 -4.07 -1.37 -16.34
N GLY A 57 -4.39 -2.11 -15.28
CA GLY A 57 -5.08 -1.59 -14.09
C GLY A 57 -4.20 -0.68 -13.22
N ASN A 58 -3.44 0.22 -13.84
CA ASN A 58 -2.63 1.20 -13.12
C ASN A 58 -3.44 2.48 -12.95
N CYS A 59 -3.79 2.82 -11.71
CA CYS A 59 -4.43 4.09 -11.29
C CYS A 59 -3.61 5.37 -11.64
N ALA A 60 -2.60 5.29 -12.51
CA ALA A 60 -1.68 6.38 -12.82
C ALA A 60 -2.20 7.35 -13.90
N GLU A 61 -3.28 7.02 -14.63
CA GLU A 61 -3.66 7.73 -15.86
C GLU A 61 -5.05 8.40 -15.84
N ALA A 62 -5.67 8.55 -14.67
CA ALA A 62 -6.96 9.24 -14.53
C ALA A 62 -6.85 10.74 -14.15
N ALA A 63 -5.65 11.33 -14.17
CA ALA A 63 -5.39 12.69 -13.69
C ALA A 63 -5.47 13.79 -14.77
N THR A 64 -6.32 13.66 -15.78
CA THR A 64 -6.47 14.67 -16.87
C THR A 64 -7.94 14.98 -17.19
N GLY A 65 -8.72 15.36 -16.17
CA GLY A 65 -10.05 15.97 -16.33
C GLY A 65 -10.09 17.39 -15.74
N PRO A 66 -10.84 18.34 -16.32
CA PRO A 66 -10.86 19.73 -15.85
C PRO A 66 -11.69 19.87 -14.57
N GLY A 67 -11.05 19.57 -13.44
CA GLY A 67 -11.59 19.79 -12.09
C GLY A 67 -10.52 20.17 -11.06
N ALA A 68 -9.33 20.58 -11.53
CA ALA A 68 -8.23 20.96 -10.66
C ALA A 68 -8.50 22.34 -10.01
N GLY A 69 -8.95 22.32 -8.76
CA GLY A 69 -8.89 23.49 -7.89
C GLY A 69 -7.45 24.03 -7.82
N THR A 70 -7.31 25.35 -7.90
CA THR A 70 -6.00 26.02 -7.98
C THR A 70 -5.17 25.74 -6.71
N PRO A 71 -3.88 25.38 -6.82
CA PRO A 71 -3.00 25.18 -5.67
C PRO A 71 -2.79 26.50 -4.90
N GLY A 72 -3.62 26.77 -3.89
CA GLY A 72 -3.52 28.00 -3.09
C GLY A 72 -4.74 28.34 -2.24
N THR A 73 -5.92 27.83 -2.58
CA THR A 73 -7.20 28.20 -1.94
C THR A 73 -7.63 27.32 -0.77
N ASP A 74 -6.96 26.19 -0.51
CA ASP A 74 -7.38 25.21 0.51
C ASP A 74 -6.78 25.42 1.92
N LEU A 75 -5.91 26.42 2.10
CA LEU A 75 -5.22 26.66 3.37
C LEU A 75 -5.91 27.71 4.23
N SER A 76 -6.30 27.34 5.46
CA SER A 76 -6.79 28.29 6.46
C SER A 76 -5.68 29.25 6.94
N LYS A 77 -6.07 30.35 7.58
CA LYS A 77 -5.12 31.25 8.26
C LYS A 77 -4.31 30.50 9.33
N THR A 78 -4.97 29.61 10.08
CA THR A 78 -4.34 28.79 11.11
C THR A 78 -3.26 27.89 10.53
N ALA A 79 -3.51 27.21 9.40
CA ALA A 79 -2.51 26.39 8.73
C ALA A 79 -1.27 27.20 8.36
N ARG A 80 -1.46 28.37 7.74
CA ARG A 80 -0.35 29.26 7.31
C ARG A 80 0.51 29.76 8.47
N SER A 81 -0.09 29.99 9.64
CA SER A 81 0.67 30.44 10.82
C SER A 81 1.32 29.32 11.61
N ASP A 82 0.76 28.11 11.57
CA ASP A 82 1.15 27.01 12.46
C ASP A 82 2.15 26.05 11.81
N ILE A 83 1.97 25.74 10.53
CA ILE A 83 2.76 24.71 9.84
C ILE A 83 4.03 25.36 9.26
N PRO A 84 5.24 24.85 9.57
CA PRO A 84 6.47 25.26 8.87
C PRO A 84 6.35 25.06 7.36
N GLU A 85 6.88 25.99 6.56
CA GLU A 85 6.77 25.95 5.09
C GLU A 85 7.36 24.65 4.49
N ASP A 86 8.52 24.23 4.98
CA ASP A 86 9.20 23.00 4.58
C ASP A 86 8.37 21.74 4.87
N TYR A 87 7.71 21.68 6.04
CA TYR A 87 6.78 20.59 6.35
C TYR A 87 5.50 20.66 5.50
N LEU A 88 4.98 21.86 5.26
CA LEU A 88 3.76 22.06 4.47
C LEU A 88 3.94 21.56 3.03
N GLU A 89 5.09 21.85 2.42
CA GLU A 89 5.46 21.34 1.11
C GLU A 89 5.48 19.81 1.09
N LEU A 90 6.10 19.16 2.09
CA LEU A 90 6.15 17.70 2.20
C LEU A 90 4.76 17.08 2.41
N TYR A 91 3.92 17.66 3.28
CA TYR A 91 2.56 17.18 3.49
C TYR A 91 1.72 17.23 2.21
N LYS A 92 1.82 18.32 1.45
CA LYS A 92 1.10 18.45 0.18
C LYS A 92 1.67 17.51 -0.88
N LYS A 93 2.99 17.45 -1.02
CA LYS A 93 3.69 16.57 -1.97
C LYS A 93 3.28 15.12 -1.75
N PHE A 94 3.45 14.60 -0.54
CA PHE A 94 3.18 13.18 -0.27
C PHE A 94 1.71 12.87 -0.08
N GLY A 95 0.90 13.82 0.40
CA GLY A 95 -0.55 13.69 0.41
C GLY A 95 -1.09 13.47 -1.00
N LYS A 96 -0.68 14.33 -1.95
CA LYS A 96 -1.02 14.18 -3.36
C LYS A 96 -0.46 12.88 -3.95
N GLN A 97 0.83 12.62 -3.75
CA GLN A 97 1.50 11.43 -4.31
C GLN A 97 0.85 10.11 -3.88
N ILE A 98 0.38 10.01 -2.64
CA ILE A 98 -0.18 8.77 -2.08
C ILE A 98 -1.72 8.74 -2.14
N GLY A 99 -2.37 9.87 -2.41
CA GLY A 99 -3.82 10.00 -2.40
C GLY A 99 -4.38 9.94 -0.98
N VAL A 100 -3.82 10.75 -0.08
CA VAL A 100 -4.30 10.99 1.29
C VAL A 100 -4.34 12.50 1.56
N GLN A 101 -5.26 12.93 2.42
CA GLN A 101 -5.46 14.35 2.71
C GLN A 101 -4.23 15.00 3.36
N TRP A 102 -3.68 16.05 2.73
CA TRP A 102 -2.48 16.74 3.23
C TRP A 102 -2.69 17.33 4.64
N ASN A 103 -3.88 17.85 4.93
CA ASN A 103 -4.23 18.45 6.22
C ASN A 103 -4.35 17.38 7.32
N VAL A 104 -4.65 16.13 6.98
CA VAL A 104 -4.59 15.01 7.93
C VAL A 104 -3.13 14.65 8.25
N LEU A 105 -2.24 14.60 7.25
CA LEU A 105 -0.80 14.41 7.48
C LEU A 105 -0.23 15.52 8.37
N ALA A 106 -0.58 16.76 8.08
CA ALA A 106 -0.20 17.91 8.88
C ALA A 106 -0.72 17.81 10.32
N ALA A 107 -1.97 17.42 10.51
CA ALA A 107 -2.56 17.27 11.83
C ALA A 107 -1.89 16.18 12.68
N ILE A 108 -1.48 15.06 12.07
CA ILE A 108 -0.67 14.04 12.75
C ILE A 108 0.67 14.62 13.15
N GLY A 109 1.40 15.26 12.24
CA GLY A 109 2.70 15.87 12.59
C GLY A 109 2.59 16.97 13.65
N LYS A 110 1.50 17.74 13.65
CA LYS A 110 1.17 18.67 14.73
C LYS A 110 1.02 17.95 16.06
N ARG A 111 0.22 16.88 16.08
CA ARG A 111 -0.11 16.14 17.30
C ARG A 111 1.08 15.38 17.88
N GLU A 112 1.91 14.80 17.02
CA GLU A 112 3.07 14.01 17.44
C GLU A 112 4.17 14.88 18.04
N THR A 113 4.56 15.94 17.34
CA THR A 113 5.77 16.69 17.71
C THR A 113 5.71 18.18 17.39
N ASN A 114 4.53 18.72 17.13
CA ASN A 114 4.37 20.10 16.66
C ASN A 114 5.21 20.37 15.40
N HIS A 115 5.09 19.49 14.39
CA HIS A 115 5.84 19.50 13.13
C HIS A 115 7.37 19.43 13.34
N GLY A 116 7.82 18.48 14.17
CA GLY A 116 9.23 18.26 14.49
C GLY A 116 9.85 19.29 15.44
N ARG A 117 9.11 20.33 15.86
CA ARG A 117 9.65 21.41 16.70
C ARG A 117 9.78 21.04 18.16
N SER A 118 9.01 20.05 18.63
CA SER A 118 9.05 19.56 20.01
C SER A 118 10.47 19.15 20.44
N SER A 119 10.80 19.42 21.70
CA SER A 119 12.06 18.99 22.34
C SER A 119 11.92 17.68 23.12
N LEU A 120 10.78 16.99 23.01
CA LEU A 120 10.55 15.73 23.70
C LEU A 120 11.50 14.62 23.21
N PRO A 121 11.75 13.58 24.04
CA PRO A 121 12.58 12.44 23.65
C PRO A 121 12.09 11.77 22.35
N GLY A 122 13.03 11.25 21.56
CA GLY A 122 12.74 10.53 20.32
C GLY A 122 12.50 11.40 19.09
N VAL A 123 12.34 12.72 19.21
CA VAL A 123 12.02 13.58 18.05
C VAL A 123 13.21 13.74 17.09
N ARG A 124 14.41 14.01 17.61
CA ARG A 124 15.63 14.27 16.82
C ARG A 124 16.67 13.14 16.90
N SER A 125 16.58 12.32 17.94
CA SER A 125 17.47 11.19 18.17
C SER A 125 16.90 10.26 19.24
N GLY A 126 17.36 9.02 19.25
CA GLY A 126 16.90 7.99 20.17
C GLY A 126 15.42 7.66 20.00
N THR A 127 14.85 7.01 21.01
CA THR A 127 13.40 6.75 21.05
C THR A 127 12.81 7.34 22.32
N ASN A 128 11.51 7.62 22.30
CA ASN A 128 10.76 7.88 23.52
C ASN A 128 10.53 6.57 24.32
N TYR A 129 9.85 6.64 25.46
CA TYR A 129 9.60 5.48 26.33
C TYR A 129 8.80 4.34 25.66
N ALA A 130 8.06 4.63 24.59
CA ALA A 130 7.30 3.66 23.82
C ALA A 130 8.09 3.07 22.65
N GLY A 131 9.33 3.51 22.41
CA GLY A 131 10.12 3.10 21.26
C GLY A 131 9.82 3.90 19.99
N ALA A 132 9.18 5.06 20.09
CA ALA A 132 8.86 5.92 18.95
C ALA A 132 9.97 6.92 18.64
N ALA A 133 10.20 7.19 17.35
CA ALA A 133 11.25 8.08 16.86
C ALA A 133 10.78 8.99 15.71
N GLY A 134 11.50 10.09 15.51
CA GLY A 134 11.31 11.02 14.40
C GLY A 134 10.22 12.06 14.61
N PRO A 135 10.06 13.01 13.67
CA PRO A 135 9.04 14.06 13.75
C PRO A 135 7.62 13.52 13.65
N MET A 136 7.43 12.32 13.10
CA MET A 136 6.14 11.64 13.04
C MET A 136 5.98 10.57 14.14
N GLN A 137 6.97 10.36 15.00
CA GLN A 137 6.92 9.38 16.11
C GLN A 137 6.51 7.97 15.68
N PHE A 138 7.19 7.43 14.67
CA PHE A 138 7.04 6.02 14.32
C PHE A 138 7.63 5.11 15.40
N LEU A 139 6.91 4.06 15.79
CA LEU A 139 7.54 2.95 16.50
C LEU A 139 8.59 2.33 15.58
N ILE A 140 9.82 2.16 16.08
CA ILE A 140 10.91 1.56 15.29
C ILE A 140 10.52 0.17 14.75
N SER A 141 9.73 -0.59 15.51
CA SER A 141 9.17 -1.88 15.07
C SER A 141 8.24 -1.78 13.86
N THR A 142 7.48 -0.70 13.73
CA THR A 142 6.59 -0.46 12.58
C THR A 142 7.31 0.21 11.40
N TRP A 143 8.37 0.96 11.68
CA TRP A 143 9.19 1.62 10.67
C TRP A 143 9.95 0.58 9.83
N GLY A 144 10.60 -0.38 10.49
CA GLY A 144 11.35 -1.46 9.83
C GLY A 144 12.43 -2.10 10.69
N GLY A 145 12.40 -1.85 12.01
CA GLY A 145 13.33 -2.39 12.99
C GLY A 145 14.58 -1.53 13.24
N GLN A 146 14.89 -0.58 12.37
CA GLN A 146 16.06 0.30 12.48
C GLN A 146 15.70 1.74 12.14
N ALA A 147 16.23 2.71 12.88
CA ALA A 147 15.90 4.13 12.67
C ALA A 147 16.30 4.65 11.28
N LYS A 148 17.47 4.23 10.78
CA LYS A 148 17.93 4.48 9.40
C LYS A 148 18.27 3.16 8.74
N MET A 149 17.73 2.93 7.54
CA MET A 149 17.98 1.70 6.78
C MET A 149 17.96 1.95 5.28
N LYS A 150 18.67 1.13 4.50
CA LYS A 150 18.66 1.23 3.04
C LYS A 150 17.32 0.71 2.49
N ILE A 151 16.75 1.41 1.52
CA ILE A 151 15.49 0.97 0.88
C ILE A 151 15.82 0.00 -0.26
N GLU A 152 15.59 -1.28 -0.02
CA GLU A 152 15.75 -2.36 -0.99
C GLU A 152 14.43 -3.14 -1.17
N PRO A 153 14.23 -3.88 -2.28
CA PRO A 153 13.06 -4.74 -2.44
C PRO A 153 12.89 -5.70 -1.26
N GLY A 154 11.69 -5.75 -0.66
CA GLY A 154 11.39 -6.66 0.45
C GLY A 154 11.57 -6.10 1.86
N VAL A 155 11.90 -4.81 2.03
CA VAL A 155 11.89 -4.16 3.36
C VAL A 155 10.48 -4.21 3.95
N ASN A 156 10.37 -4.81 5.14
CA ASN A 156 9.14 -4.87 5.93
C ASN A 156 8.99 -3.58 6.75
N GLY A 157 7.82 -2.93 6.69
CA GLY A 157 7.49 -1.75 7.49
C GLY A 157 6.99 -0.58 6.66
N TYR A 158 7.14 0.63 7.20
CA TYR A 158 6.76 1.90 6.57
C TYR A 158 7.96 2.80 6.23
N ALA A 159 9.19 2.34 6.47
CA ALA A 159 10.40 3.02 6.04
C ALA A 159 10.32 3.40 4.57
N SER A 160 10.64 4.65 4.28
CA SER A 160 10.43 5.26 2.98
C SER A 160 11.55 6.25 2.68
N ASP A 161 12.01 6.24 1.43
CA ASP A 161 12.98 7.21 0.90
C ASP A 161 12.21 8.35 0.21
N GLY A 162 11.98 9.43 0.96
CA GLY A 162 11.19 10.57 0.54
C GLY A 162 11.99 11.66 -0.17
N ASP A 163 13.29 11.72 0.08
CA ASP A 163 14.21 12.69 -0.54
C ASP A 163 15.10 12.10 -1.65
N GLY A 164 15.09 10.78 -1.84
CA GLY A 164 15.78 10.06 -2.90
C GLY A 164 17.24 9.74 -2.58
N ASP A 165 17.64 9.73 -1.30
CA ASP A 165 19.02 9.43 -0.88
C ASP A 165 19.34 7.92 -0.82
N GLY A 166 18.34 7.06 -1.04
CA GLY A 166 18.44 5.60 -1.00
C GLY A 166 18.22 4.99 0.39
N PHE A 167 17.96 5.80 1.42
CA PHE A 167 17.70 5.38 2.78
C PHE A 167 16.31 5.82 3.24
N GLY A 168 15.73 5.05 4.16
CA GLY A 168 14.63 5.51 5.01
C GLY A 168 15.19 5.84 6.37
N ASP A 169 15.25 7.12 6.69
CA ASP A 169 15.66 7.67 7.98
C ASP A 169 14.45 8.25 8.72
N VAL A 170 14.07 7.63 9.84
CA VAL A 170 12.90 8.03 10.63
C VAL A 170 13.01 9.48 11.13
N TYR A 171 14.22 10.05 11.24
CA TYR A 171 14.41 11.44 11.66
C TYR A 171 14.38 12.44 10.50
N ASN A 172 14.47 11.96 9.26
CA ASN A 172 14.30 12.79 8.06
C ASN A 172 12.80 13.09 7.87
N PRO A 173 12.39 14.38 7.83
CA PRO A 173 10.98 14.74 7.65
C PRO A 173 10.37 14.21 6.36
N ALA A 174 11.12 14.17 5.25
CA ALA A 174 10.60 13.70 3.98
C ALA A 174 10.24 12.20 4.06
N ASP A 175 11.14 11.40 4.60
CA ASP A 175 10.97 9.96 4.82
C ASP A 175 9.82 9.66 5.77
N ALA A 176 9.81 10.33 6.93
CA ALA A 176 8.81 10.11 7.97
C ALA A 176 7.39 10.51 7.50
N ILE A 177 7.25 11.61 6.75
CA ILE A 177 5.96 12.06 6.23
C ILE A 177 5.49 11.11 5.12
N LEU A 178 6.37 10.68 4.20
CA LEU A 178 6.03 9.69 3.18
C LEU A 178 5.62 8.34 3.81
N GLY A 179 6.34 7.88 4.83
CA GLY A 179 5.99 6.70 5.60
C GLY A 179 4.61 6.82 6.26
N THR A 180 4.30 7.99 6.83
CA THR A 180 2.97 8.28 7.41
C THR A 180 1.88 8.20 6.35
N ALA A 181 2.09 8.82 5.19
CA ALA A 181 1.13 8.79 4.09
C ALA A 181 0.83 7.35 3.62
N LYS A 182 1.88 6.53 3.44
CA LYS A 182 1.74 5.11 3.12
C LYS A 182 1.01 4.34 4.22
N MET A 183 1.30 4.63 5.50
CA MET A 183 0.62 4.00 6.62
C MET A 183 -0.87 4.33 6.64
N LEU A 184 -1.25 5.60 6.47
CA LEU A 184 -2.66 5.98 6.41
C LEU A 184 -3.38 5.33 5.23
N LYS A 185 -2.79 5.39 4.03
CA LYS A 185 -3.35 4.78 2.82
C LYS A 185 -3.58 3.29 2.98
N ARG A 186 -2.59 2.57 3.52
CA ARG A 186 -2.68 1.12 3.78
C ARG A 186 -3.74 0.75 4.83
N ASN A 187 -4.16 1.71 5.68
CA ASN A 187 -5.07 1.49 6.79
C ASN A 187 -6.46 2.13 6.62
N GLY A 188 -6.76 2.68 5.45
CA GLY A 188 -8.12 3.07 5.05
C GLY A 188 -8.29 4.53 4.64
N ALA A 189 -7.25 5.37 4.72
CA ALA A 189 -7.37 6.72 4.16
C ALA A 189 -7.41 6.65 2.62
N PRO A 190 -8.18 7.52 1.95
CA PRO A 190 -8.92 8.65 2.50
C PRO A 190 -10.36 8.33 2.95
N ASP A 191 -10.86 7.12 2.67
CA ASP A 191 -12.28 6.76 2.84
C ASP A 191 -12.68 6.55 4.30
N ASP A 192 -11.79 5.95 5.11
CA ASP A 192 -11.96 5.69 6.53
C ASP A 192 -10.79 6.27 7.32
N LEU A 193 -10.79 7.60 7.40
CA LEU A 193 -9.78 8.37 8.14
C LEU A 193 -9.75 8.00 9.62
N ARG A 194 -10.91 7.82 10.26
CA ARG A 194 -10.97 7.50 11.69
C ARG A 194 -10.23 6.21 11.97
N LYS A 195 -10.43 5.18 11.16
CA LYS A 195 -9.69 3.93 11.33
C LYS A 195 -8.22 4.07 10.98
N ALA A 196 -7.89 4.73 9.87
CA ALA A 196 -6.49 4.90 9.46
C ALA A 196 -5.67 5.58 10.57
N ILE A 197 -6.22 6.63 11.19
CA ILE A 197 -5.61 7.34 12.31
C ILE A 197 -5.61 6.48 13.58
N PHE A 198 -6.66 5.68 13.83
CA PHE A 198 -6.72 4.78 15.00
C PHE A 198 -5.70 3.62 14.94
N VAL A 199 -5.29 3.22 13.74
CA VAL A 199 -4.19 2.26 13.54
C VAL A 199 -2.84 2.95 13.77
N TYR A 200 -2.72 4.22 13.37
CA TYR A 200 -1.54 5.04 13.65
C TYR A 200 -1.30 5.18 15.16
N ASN A 201 -2.35 5.56 15.89
CA ASN A 201 -2.33 5.65 17.34
C ASN A 201 -3.61 5.05 17.91
N ARG A 202 -3.47 4.09 18.84
CA ARG A 202 -4.59 3.24 19.31
C ARG A 202 -5.59 3.94 20.24
N ALA A 203 -5.54 5.28 20.35
CA ALA A 203 -6.42 6.06 21.18
C ALA A 203 -7.50 6.80 20.37
N THR A 204 -8.77 6.63 20.73
CA THR A 204 -9.88 7.35 20.09
C THR A 204 -9.79 8.86 20.29
N TRP A 205 -9.35 9.32 21.47
CA TRP A 205 -9.13 10.74 21.74
C TRP A 205 -8.06 11.35 20.81
N TYR A 206 -7.08 10.55 20.37
CA TYR A 206 -6.05 11.00 19.43
C TYR A 206 -6.65 11.21 18.05
N VAL A 207 -7.49 10.26 17.60
CA VAL A 207 -8.23 10.34 16.34
C VAL A 207 -9.07 11.61 16.29
N ASP A 208 -9.81 11.91 17.36
CA ASP A 208 -10.63 13.11 17.46
C ASP A 208 -9.81 14.39 17.36
N GLN A 209 -8.68 14.45 18.07
CA GLN A 209 -7.79 15.62 18.02
C GLN A 209 -7.16 15.82 16.64
N VAL A 210 -6.71 14.75 15.99
CA VAL A 210 -6.15 14.84 14.63
C VAL A 210 -7.19 15.34 13.65
N LEU A 211 -8.42 14.81 13.68
CA LEU A 211 -9.47 15.26 12.77
C LEU A 211 -9.90 16.71 13.04
N GLU A 212 -9.93 17.12 14.31
CA GLU A 212 -10.22 18.51 14.68
C GLU A 212 -9.12 19.47 14.19
N ILE A 213 -7.85 19.10 14.32
CA ILE A 213 -6.74 19.90 13.78
C ILE A 213 -6.80 19.94 12.26
N ALA A 214 -7.07 18.82 11.60
CA ALA A 214 -7.13 18.73 10.14
C ALA A 214 -8.25 19.63 9.57
N LYS A 215 -9.42 19.68 10.23
CA LYS A 215 -10.49 20.62 9.91
C LYS A 215 -10.05 22.07 10.03
N ARG A 216 -9.36 22.43 11.13
CA ARG A 216 -8.84 23.79 11.34
C ARG A 216 -7.78 24.20 10.32
N TYR A 217 -7.06 23.26 9.74
CA TYR A 217 -6.08 23.54 8.70
C TYR A 217 -6.70 23.71 7.30
N ALA A 218 -7.88 23.15 7.05
CA ALA A 218 -8.62 23.37 5.82
C ALA A 218 -9.27 24.75 5.79
N ALA A 219 -9.20 25.45 4.65
CA ALA A 219 -9.86 26.74 4.46
C ALA A 219 -11.38 26.66 4.63
N THR A 220 -11.98 25.52 4.25
CA THR A 220 -13.42 25.26 4.34
C THR A 220 -13.88 24.86 5.75
N GLY A 221 -12.94 24.50 6.65
CA GLY A 221 -13.28 23.87 7.93
C GLY A 221 -13.65 22.39 7.83
N GLU A 222 -13.59 21.80 6.63
CA GLU A 222 -13.94 20.41 6.37
C GLU A 222 -12.74 19.62 5.83
N ILE A 223 -12.72 18.31 6.08
CA ILE A 223 -11.71 17.42 5.51
C ILE A 223 -12.25 16.91 4.17
N GLY A 224 -11.89 17.60 3.09
CA GLY A 224 -12.25 17.17 1.73
C GLY A 224 -11.55 15.86 1.33
N LEU A 225 -12.17 15.08 0.45
CA LEU A 225 -11.49 13.97 -0.21
C LEU A 225 -10.46 14.54 -1.19
N PRO A 226 -9.24 13.96 -1.32
CA PRO A 226 -8.32 14.33 -2.38
C PRO A 226 -9.01 14.13 -3.74
N ALA A 227 -8.83 15.03 -4.70
CA ALA A 227 -9.40 14.88 -6.05
C ALA A 227 -8.91 13.58 -6.74
N GLU A 228 -7.74 13.08 -6.32
CA GLU A 228 -7.14 11.81 -6.77
C GLU A 228 -7.66 10.57 -6.01
N ALA A 229 -8.62 10.73 -5.11
CA ALA A 229 -9.33 9.64 -4.40
C ALA A 229 -10.68 9.29 -5.05
N ASP A 230 -10.78 9.55 -6.36
CA ASP A 230 -11.98 9.32 -7.13
C ASP A 230 -12.37 7.81 -7.11
N PRO A 231 -13.65 7.45 -6.91
CA PRO A 231 -14.20 6.10 -7.16
C PRO A 231 -13.84 5.49 -8.55
N ALA A 232 -13.21 6.25 -9.44
CA ALA A 232 -12.60 5.79 -10.69
C ALA A 232 -11.61 4.59 -10.58
N CYS A 233 -10.98 4.31 -9.42
CA CYS A 233 -10.20 3.07 -9.26
C CYS A 233 -11.06 1.83 -8.94
N ASP A 234 -12.31 2.01 -8.50
CA ASP A 234 -13.25 0.90 -8.30
C ASP A 234 -14.02 0.56 -9.57
N SER A 235 -14.33 1.56 -10.41
CA SER A 235 -14.93 1.30 -11.73
C SER A 235 -14.05 0.36 -12.55
N GLY A 236 -12.72 0.51 -12.55
CA GLY A 236 -11.82 -0.43 -13.25
C GLY A 236 -11.94 -1.91 -12.82
N PHE A 237 -12.15 -2.20 -11.53
CA PHE A 237 -12.33 -3.59 -11.04
C PHE A 237 -13.75 -4.12 -11.28
N VAL A 238 -14.75 -3.25 -11.15
CA VAL A 238 -16.17 -3.59 -11.30
C VAL A 238 -16.56 -3.70 -12.79
N ASP A 239 -15.95 -2.88 -13.64
CA ASP A 239 -16.17 -2.86 -15.10
C ASP A 239 -15.45 -4.01 -15.80
N SER A 240 -14.36 -4.53 -15.21
CA SER A 240 -13.69 -5.75 -15.69
C SER A 240 -14.38 -7.04 -15.28
N ALA A 241 -15.51 -6.96 -14.56
CA ALA A 241 -16.33 -8.12 -14.26
C ALA A 241 -16.89 -8.75 -15.56
N PRO A 242 -16.77 -10.07 -15.75
CA PRO A 242 -17.22 -10.74 -16.96
C PRO A 242 -18.75 -10.74 -17.14
N ASP A 243 -19.51 -10.58 -16.04
CA ASP A 243 -20.97 -10.51 -16.06
C ASP A 243 -21.53 -9.75 -14.84
N ASP A 244 -22.84 -9.51 -14.84
CA ASP A 244 -23.54 -8.74 -13.80
C ASP A 244 -23.52 -9.41 -12.42
N VAL A 245 -23.47 -10.74 -12.37
CA VAL A 245 -23.42 -11.51 -11.12
C VAL A 245 -22.06 -11.31 -10.47
N VAL A 246 -20.98 -11.45 -11.24
CA VAL A 246 -19.63 -11.16 -10.78
C VAL A 246 -19.50 -9.69 -10.37
N ARG A 247 -20.11 -8.77 -11.13
CA ARG A 247 -20.13 -7.35 -10.77
C ARG A 247 -20.71 -7.13 -9.38
N GLN A 248 -21.87 -7.71 -9.07
CA GLN A 248 -22.50 -7.60 -7.75
C GLN A 248 -21.65 -8.22 -6.63
N ILE A 249 -21.03 -9.38 -6.88
CA ILE A 249 -20.14 -10.04 -5.93
C ILE A 249 -18.93 -9.14 -5.62
N LEU A 250 -18.27 -8.61 -6.66
CA LEU A 250 -17.11 -7.73 -6.52
C LEU A 250 -17.48 -6.41 -5.83
N GLN A 251 -18.58 -5.78 -6.21
CA GLN A 251 -19.09 -4.56 -5.56
C GLN A 251 -19.28 -4.78 -4.06
N TYR A 252 -19.93 -5.89 -3.67
CA TYR A 252 -20.11 -6.18 -2.26
C TYR A 252 -18.77 -6.39 -1.56
N ALA A 253 -17.87 -7.21 -2.12
CA ALA A 253 -16.59 -7.50 -1.50
C ALA A 253 -15.75 -6.21 -1.33
N LEU A 254 -15.59 -5.42 -2.40
CA LEU A 254 -14.83 -4.17 -2.41
C LEU A 254 -15.38 -3.14 -1.42
N ALA A 255 -16.70 -3.11 -1.21
CA ALA A 255 -17.33 -2.27 -0.20
C ALA A 255 -16.98 -2.66 1.25
N GLN A 256 -16.40 -3.85 1.49
CA GLN A 256 -15.96 -4.26 2.82
C GLN A 256 -14.53 -3.85 3.15
N ARG A 257 -13.81 -3.24 2.20
CA ARG A 257 -12.46 -2.72 2.46
C ARG A 257 -12.50 -1.77 3.66
N GLY A 258 -11.41 -1.79 4.42
CA GLY A 258 -11.32 -1.05 5.66
C GLY A 258 -11.97 -1.74 6.86
N LYS A 259 -12.82 -2.77 6.72
CA LYS A 259 -13.35 -3.45 7.90
C LYS A 259 -12.30 -4.37 8.54
N PRO A 260 -12.33 -4.58 9.87
CA PRO A 260 -11.38 -5.46 10.56
C PRO A 260 -11.59 -6.94 10.21
N TYR A 261 -10.50 -7.70 10.32
CA TYR A 261 -10.58 -9.15 10.38
C TYR A 261 -11.16 -9.59 11.73
N ARG A 262 -12.12 -10.52 11.73
CA ARG A 262 -12.57 -11.24 12.93
C ARG A 262 -12.78 -12.70 12.59
N TRP A 263 -12.07 -13.60 13.28
CA TRP A 263 -12.25 -15.05 13.11
C TRP A 263 -13.72 -15.44 13.28
N GLY A 264 -14.28 -16.14 12.30
CA GLY A 264 -15.70 -16.50 12.24
C GLY A 264 -16.62 -15.40 11.68
N GLY A 265 -16.12 -14.19 11.42
CA GLY A 265 -16.93 -13.03 11.06
C GLY A 265 -17.58 -13.10 9.67
N THR A 266 -18.85 -12.72 9.59
CA THR A 266 -19.65 -12.59 8.35
C THR A 266 -20.33 -11.22 8.23
N GLY A 267 -19.74 -10.19 8.84
CA GLY A 267 -20.28 -8.84 8.83
C GLY A 267 -21.36 -8.56 9.89
N PRO A 268 -21.94 -7.34 9.87
CA PRO A 268 -21.58 -6.26 8.95
C PRO A 268 -20.28 -5.54 9.33
N ASP A 269 -19.83 -5.64 10.59
CA ASP A 269 -18.73 -4.81 11.11
C ASP A 269 -17.35 -5.44 10.93
N ALA A 270 -17.26 -6.76 10.73
CA ALA A 270 -16.01 -7.49 10.59
C ALA A 270 -16.21 -8.80 9.83
N PHE A 271 -15.19 -9.25 9.10
CA PHE A 271 -15.24 -10.50 8.33
C PHE A 271 -13.98 -11.33 8.57
N ASP A 272 -14.05 -12.65 8.39
CA ASP A 272 -12.85 -13.45 8.12
C ASP A 272 -12.66 -13.70 6.61
N CYS A 273 -11.60 -14.42 6.27
CA CYS A 273 -11.15 -14.66 4.90
C CYS A 273 -12.25 -15.25 4.01
N SER A 274 -12.91 -16.31 4.47
CA SER A 274 -14.00 -16.96 3.73
C SER A 274 -15.35 -16.27 3.93
N GLY A 275 -15.50 -15.48 5.00
CA GLY A 275 -16.71 -14.76 5.38
C GLY A 275 -17.04 -13.59 4.46
N ILE A 276 -16.04 -12.82 4.01
CA ILE A 276 -16.25 -11.77 3.00
C ILE A 276 -16.76 -12.36 1.68
N ILE A 277 -16.18 -13.47 1.24
CA ILE A 277 -16.56 -14.17 0.00
C ILE A 277 -17.97 -14.76 0.16
N TYR A 278 -18.22 -15.46 1.27
CA TYR A 278 -19.52 -16.02 1.60
C TYR A 278 -20.62 -14.97 1.52
N MET A 279 -20.40 -13.80 2.11
CA MET A 279 -21.39 -12.72 2.09
C MET A 279 -21.51 -12.01 0.74
N ALA A 280 -20.42 -11.93 -0.05
CA ALA A 280 -20.48 -11.40 -1.41
C ALA A 280 -21.36 -12.24 -2.32
N TYR A 281 -21.24 -13.57 -2.26
CA TYR A 281 -22.15 -14.48 -2.98
C TYR A 281 -23.60 -14.35 -2.47
N ARG A 282 -23.79 -14.26 -1.14
CA ARG A 282 -25.13 -14.07 -0.55
C ARG A 282 -25.80 -12.78 -0.98
N ASN A 283 -25.02 -11.71 -1.15
CA ASN A 283 -25.52 -10.43 -1.67
C ASN A 283 -26.03 -10.55 -3.11
N ALA A 284 -25.40 -11.41 -3.92
CA ALA A 284 -25.86 -11.75 -5.27
C ALA A 284 -26.95 -12.84 -5.29
N GLY A 285 -27.55 -13.19 -4.14
CA GLY A 285 -28.57 -14.23 -4.04
C GLY A 285 -28.04 -15.67 -4.14
N LEU A 286 -26.72 -15.87 -4.08
CA LEU A 286 -26.07 -17.16 -4.23
C LEU A 286 -25.55 -17.69 -2.89
N SER A 287 -25.53 -19.01 -2.77
CA SER A 287 -24.99 -19.72 -1.61
C SER A 287 -23.80 -20.59 -2.03
N ILE A 288 -22.70 -20.39 -1.31
CA ILE A 288 -21.49 -21.20 -1.34
C ILE A 288 -21.15 -21.64 0.09
N PRO A 289 -20.25 -22.62 0.30
CA PRO A 289 -19.81 -22.99 1.63
C PRO A 289 -19.21 -21.82 2.41
N ARG A 290 -19.43 -21.82 3.73
CA ARG A 290 -18.99 -20.73 4.62
C ARG A 290 -17.48 -20.70 4.83
N THR A 291 -16.84 -21.86 4.91
CA THR A 291 -15.43 -21.98 5.35
C THR A 291 -14.47 -22.09 4.17
N THR A 292 -13.22 -21.66 4.36
CA THR A 292 -12.14 -21.84 3.37
C THR A 292 -12.02 -23.29 2.92
N PHE A 293 -12.05 -24.22 3.88
CA PHE A 293 -11.99 -25.67 3.65
C PHE A 293 -13.18 -26.21 2.86
N GLY A 294 -14.36 -25.57 2.95
CA GLY A 294 -15.52 -25.90 2.12
C GLY A 294 -15.47 -25.24 0.74
N GLN A 295 -14.99 -23.99 0.65
CA GLN A 295 -14.90 -23.24 -0.60
C GLN A 295 -13.86 -23.84 -1.56
N TRP A 296 -12.75 -24.39 -1.02
CA TRP A 296 -11.68 -24.99 -1.82
C TRP A 296 -12.15 -26.15 -2.70
N PRO A 297 -12.75 -27.24 -2.17
CA PRO A 297 -13.26 -28.34 -3.00
C PRO A 297 -14.56 -27.99 -3.74
N PHE A 298 -15.28 -26.94 -3.35
CA PHE A 298 -16.53 -26.54 -3.98
C PHE A 298 -16.34 -25.86 -5.33
N GLY A 299 -15.35 -24.97 -5.45
CA GLY A 299 -15.09 -24.27 -6.71
C GLY A 299 -14.40 -25.16 -7.75
N THR A 300 -14.77 -25.01 -9.02
CA THR A 300 -14.06 -25.65 -10.14
C THR A 300 -12.63 -25.13 -10.20
N ARG A 301 -11.63 -26.02 -10.26
CA ARG A 301 -10.20 -25.64 -10.39
C ARG A 301 -9.95 -24.88 -11.69
N ILE A 302 -9.05 -23.91 -11.65
CA ILE A 302 -8.55 -23.21 -12.84
C ILE A 302 -7.03 -23.15 -12.81
N GLU A 303 -6.40 -23.09 -13.99
CA GLU A 303 -4.95 -22.99 -14.10
C GLU A 303 -4.49 -21.59 -13.70
N GLN A 304 -3.27 -21.51 -13.15
CA GLN A 304 -2.67 -20.22 -12.81
C GLN A 304 -2.38 -19.43 -14.09
N GLY A 305 -2.83 -18.17 -14.15
CA GLY A 305 -2.81 -17.33 -15.34
C GLY A 305 -4.15 -17.25 -16.07
N GLU A 306 -5.09 -18.15 -15.77
CA GLU A 306 -6.46 -18.12 -16.31
C GLU A 306 -7.48 -17.47 -15.36
N GLU A 307 -7.02 -16.99 -14.21
CA GLU A 307 -7.90 -16.37 -13.23
C GLU A 307 -8.47 -15.03 -13.72
N GLN A 308 -9.74 -14.83 -13.41
CA GLN A 308 -10.53 -13.66 -13.77
C GLN A 308 -11.08 -13.01 -12.50
N PRO A 309 -11.51 -11.73 -12.56
CA PRO A 309 -12.25 -11.12 -11.47
C PRO A 309 -13.41 -12.01 -11.01
N GLY A 310 -13.53 -12.20 -9.69
CA GLY A 310 -14.53 -13.09 -9.07
C GLY A 310 -14.04 -14.51 -8.78
N ASP A 311 -12.90 -14.95 -9.34
CA ASP A 311 -12.27 -16.21 -8.97
C ASP A 311 -11.65 -16.14 -7.57
N LEU A 312 -11.40 -17.30 -6.97
CA LEU A 312 -10.85 -17.41 -5.63
C LEU A 312 -9.41 -17.93 -5.69
N VAL A 313 -8.53 -17.36 -4.87
CA VAL A 313 -7.14 -17.79 -4.70
C VAL A 313 -6.92 -18.28 -3.28
N PHE A 314 -6.32 -19.45 -3.14
CA PHE A 314 -6.15 -20.15 -1.86
C PHE A 314 -4.69 -20.28 -1.47
N PHE A 315 -4.43 -20.25 -0.16
CA PHE A 315 -3.08 -20.30 0.39
C PHE A 315 -2.97 -21.32 1.53
N ASP A 316 -1.83 -21.99 1.58
CA ASP A 316 -1.40 -22.79 2.71
C ASP A 316 -0.84 -21.83 3.77
N ALA A 317 -1.70 -21.47 4.72
CA ALA A 317 -1.48 -20.36 5.63
C ALA A 317 -2.16 -20.60 6.97
N GLY A 318 -1.41 -21.06 7.95
CA GLY A 318 -1.83 -21.20 9.35
C GLY A 318 -1.47 -22.55 9.95
N PRO A 319 -1.73 -22.75 11.24
CA PRO A 319 -1.55 -24.06 11.87
C PRO A 319 -2.50 -25.10 11.26
N GLY A 320 -1.98 -26.29 10.92
CA GLY A 320 -2.80 -27.41 10.44
C GLY A 320 -3.30 -27.28 8.99
N THR A 321 -2.71 -26.37 8.21
CA THR A 321 -3.06 -26.16 6.80
C THR A 321 -2.14 -26.96 5.89
N SER A 322 -2.60 -27.22 4.67
CA SER A 322 -1.85 -27.94 3.66
C SER A 322 -2.34 -27.56 2.26
N LYS A 323 -1.73 -28.13 1.21
CA LYS A 323 -2.20 -28.01 -0.18
C LYS A 323 -3.62 -28.55 -0.39
N ASP A 324 -4.06 -29.50 0.41
CA ASP A 324 -5.42 -30.05 0.32
C ASP A 324 -6.39 -29.40 1.33
N ASN A 325 -5.84 -28.64 2.29
CA ASN A 325 -6.56 -28.01 3.39
C ASN A 325 -6.11 -26.55 3.57
N PRO A 326 -6.42 -25.64 2.62
CA PRO A 326 -5.90 -24.27 2.65
C PRO A 326 -6.46 -23.48 3.83
N GLY A 327 -5.60 -22.66 4.44
CA GLY A 327 -5.96 -21.85 5.62
C GLY A 327 -6.48 -20.46 5.30
N HIS A 328 -6.21 -19.97 4.09
CA HIS A 328 -6.60 -18.63 3.69
C HIS A 328 -7.14 -18.60 2.27
N VAL A 329 -8.06 -17.67 2.01
CA VAL A 329 -8.67 -17.42 0.71
C VAL A 329 -8.81 -15.92 0.48
N GLY A 330 -8.58 -15.50 -0.76
CA GLY A 330 -8.92 -14.17 -1.27
C GLY A 330 -9.73 -14.30 -2.56
N MET A 331 -10.37 -13.20 -2.96
CA MET A 331 -11.11 -13.10 -4.22
C MET A 331 -10.34 -12.23 -5.20
N VAL A 332 -10.04 -12.75 -6.38
CA VAL A 332 -9.38 -12.05 -7.48
C VAL A 332 -10.24 -10.86 -7.90
N VAL A 333 -9.65 -9.67 -7.94
CA VAL A 333 -10.31 -8.43 -8.42
C VAL A 333 -9.70 -7.95 -9.73
N SER A 334 -8.46 -8.35 -10.02
CA SER A 334 -7.81 -8.25 -11.33
C SER A 334 -6.64 -9.25 -11.39
N PRO A 335 -6.12 -9.59 -12.58
CA PRO A 335 -4.97 -10.47 -12.69
C PRO A 335 -3.78 -9.98 -11.83
N GLY A 336 -3.38 -10.80 -10.86
CA GLY A 336 -2.32 -10.53 -9.89
C GLY A 336 -2.77 -9.88 -8.57
N THR A 337 -4.04 -9.48 -8.43
CA THR A 337 -4.53 -8.83 -7.21
C THR A 337 -5.83 -9.45 -6.69
N MET A 338 -5.98 -9.42 -5.36
CA MET A 338 -7.15 -9.96 -4.67
C MET A 338 -7.60 -9.05 -3.54
N ILE A 339 -8.90 -9.06 -3.25
CA ILE A 339 -9.42 -8.61 -1.96
C ILE A 339 -9.37 -9.73 -0.94
N GLU A 340 -8.92 -9.42 0.27
CA GLU A 340 -8.82 -10.40 1.35
C GLU A 340 -9.04 -9.80 2.74
N ALA A 341 -9.53 -10.65 3.65
CA ALA A 341 -9.46 -10.44 5.09
C ALA A 341 -8.39 -11.40 5.65
N ARG A 342 -7.15 -10.94 5.84
CA ARG A 342 -6.01 -11.85 6.04
C ARG A 342 -5.90 -12.45 7.45
N CYS A 343 -5.82 -11.60 8.47
CA CYS A 343 -5.71 -12.02 9.86
C CYS A 343 -5.91 -10.83 10.81
N THR A 344 -6.13 -11.09 12.10
CA THR A 344 -6.38 -10.08 13.14
C THR A 344 -5.28 -8.99 13.19
N LEU A 345 -4.02 -9.37 13.00
CA LEU A 345 -2.87 -8.46 13.08
C LEU A 345 -2.34 -8.02 11.71
N CYS A 346 -2.95 -8.46 10.61
CA CYS A 346 -2.50 -8.21 9.23
C CYS A 346 -3.01 -6.87 8.67
N GLY A 347 -3.80 -6.15 9.47
CA GLY A 347 -4.55 -4.98 9.06
C GLY A 347 -5.94 -5.32 8.53
N PRO A 348 -6.67 -4.30 8.06
CA PRO A 348 -8.05 -4.46 7.59
C PRO A 348 -8.15 -5.20 6.26
N ILE A 349 -9.40 -5.49 5.89
CA ILE A 349 -9.77 -5.94 4.55
C ILE A 349 -9.27 -4.93 3.52
N LYS A 350 -8.58 -5.41 2.49
CA LYS A 350 -7.98 -4.57 1.45
C LYS A 350 -7.66 -5.38 0.20
N VAL A 351 -7.39 -4.68 -0.89
CA VAL A 351 -6.80 -5.27 -2.09
C VAL A 351 -5.28 -5.41 -1.89
N THR A 352 -4.74 -6.58 -2.21
CA THR A 352 -3.30 -6.88 -2.17
C THR A 352 -2.88 -7.65 -3.42
N THR A 353 -1.59 -7.60 -3.75
CA THR A 353 -1.00 -8.52 -4.73
C THR A 353 -0.91 -9.93 -4.15
N TYR A 354 -1.20 -10.94 -4.97
CA TYR A 354 -0.86 -12.33 -4.67
C TYR A 354 0.37 -12.83 -5.44
N ARG A 355 0.90 -12.07 -6.41
CA ARG A 355 2.02 -12.50 -7.27
C ARG A 355 3.26 -12.90 -6.49
N ASP A 356 3.57 -12.15 -5.44
CA ASP A 356 4.77 -12.36 -4.62
C ASP A 356 4.49 -13.14 -3.33
N ARG A 357 3.26 -13.66 -3.18
CA ARG A 357 2.86 -14.34 -1.94
C ARG A 357 3.27 -15.81 -2.03
N PRO A 358 4.15 -16.30 -1.13
CA PRO A 358 4.50 -17.71 -1.11
C PRO A 358 3.28 -18.56 -0.73
N ASN A 359 3.35 -19.85 -1.04
CA ASN A 359 2.37 -20.87 -0.63
C ASN A 359 0.98 -20.74 -1.25
N ILE A 360 0.88 -20.26 -2.50
CA ILE A 360 -0.35 -20.44 -3.30
C ILE A 360 -0.62 -21.93 -3.43
N VAL A 361 -1.84 -22.32 -3.07
CA VAL A 361 -2.36 -23.67 -3.23
C VAL A 361 -3.01 -23.83 -4.61
N GLY A 362 -3.75 -22.81 -5.05
CA GLY A 362 -4.31 -22.73 -6.39
C GLY A 362 -5.53 -21.83 -6.45
N PHE A 363 -6.22 -21.90 -7.58
CA PHE A 363 -7.34 -21.02 -7.92
C PHE A 363 -8.62 -21.83 -8.18
N THR A 364 -9.78 -21.24 -7.89
CA THR A 364 -11.08 -21.82 -8.26
C THR A 364 -12.07 -20.79 -8.79
N ARG A 365 -13.04 -21.27 -9.58
CA ARG A 365 -14.17 -20.51 -10.12
C ARG A 365 -15.50 -21.09 -9.58
N PRO A 366 -16.05 -20.57 -8.47
CA PRO A 366 -17.27 -21.12 -7.88
C PRO A 366 -18.51 -21.01 -8.78
N LEU A 367 -18.57 -20.00 -9.67
CA LEU A 367 -19.69 -19.80 -10.59
C LEU A 367 -19.82 -20.91 -11.65
N ARG A 368 -18.79 -21.76 -11.83
CA ARG A 368 -18.85 -22.96 -12.68
C ARG A 368 -19.38 -24.20 -11.95
N ASN A 369 -19.65 -24.12 -10.65
CA ASN A 369 -20.22 -25.24 -9.90
C ASN A 369 -21.71 -25.42 -10.23
N ASP A 370 -22.14 -26.66 -10.48
CA ASP A 370 -23.53 -27.00 -10.84
C ASP A 370 -24.57 -26.51 -9.81
N THR A 371 -24.21 -26.50 -8.52
CA THR A 371 -25.08 -26.00 -7.44
C THR A 371 -25.32 -24.50 -7.58
N VAL A 372 -24.31 -23.74 -8.03
CA VAL A 372 -24.42 -22.29 -8.24
C VAL A 372 -25.18 -22.01 -9.54
N LEU A 373 -24.89 -22.77 -10.60
CA LEU A 373 -25.62 -22.69 -11.87
C LEU A 373 -27.12 -22.97 -11.69
N ALA A 374 -27.49 -23.94 -10.85
CA ALA A 374 -28.89 -24.22 -10.51
C ALA A 374 -29.56 -23.08 -9.73
N GLN A 375 -28.81 -22.37 -8.87
CA GLN A 375 -29.33 -21.19 -8.16
C GLN A 375 -29.59 -20.02 -9.12
N LEU A 376 -28.66 -19.76 -10.04
CA LEU A 376 -28.81 -18.73 -11.07
C LEU A 376 -30.04 -18.95 -11.96
N LYS A 377 -30.27 -20.21 -12.39
CA LYS A 377 -31.47 -20.56 -13.17
C LYS A 377 -32.77 -20.26 -12.44
N ARG A 378 -32.83 -20.55 -11.13
CA ARG A 378 -34.01 -20.27 -10.29
C ARG A 378 -34.27 -18.78 -10.05
N ALA A 379 -33.23 -17.94 -10.13
CA ALA A 379 -33.38 -16.50 -9.94
C ALA A 379 -33.91 -15.77 -11.20
N GLN A 380 -33.94 -16.46 -12.35
CA GLN A 380 -34.39 -15.92 -13.66
C GLN A 380 -35.83 -16.32 -14.02
N THR A 381 -36.42 -17.26 -13.25
CA THR A 381 -37.82 -17.72 -13.34
C THR A 381 -38.65 -17.04 -12.27
#